data_AF-A0A497ID22-F1
#
_entry.id   AF-A0A497ID22-F1
#
_cell.length_a   1.000
_cell.length_b   1.000
_cell.length_c   1.000
_cell.angle_alpha   90.00
_cell.angle_beta   90.00
_cell.angle_gamma   90.00
#
_symmetry.space_group_name_H-M   'P 1'
#
loop_
_entity.id
_entity.type
_entity.pdbx_description
1 polymer ?
#
loop_
_entity_poly.entity_id
_entity_poly.type
_entity_poly.pdbx_seq_one_letter_code
_entity_poly.pdbx_strand_id
1 'polypeptide(L)'
;MKIVSNTGPLIGLAKIAQISLLKSMAEEVLIPPAVHRELLGKFGPESEEIERALRDFISVRQLKPLESEVEVALVDLDEGERQAIGLASTLELTAD
;
A
#
# COMPACT_ATOMS: atom_id res chain seq x y z
N MET A 1 -0.14 10.35 -11.27
CA MET A 1 -1.08 9.84 -10.22
C MET A 1 -0.36 8.93 -9.22
N LYS A 2 -0.65 9.05 -7.91
CA LYS A 2 -0.10 8.20 -6.83
C LYS A 2 -1.17 7.28 -6.25
N ILE A 3 -0.82 6.03 -5.96
CA ILE A 3 -1.69 5.05 -5.29
C ILE A 3 -1.04 4.62 -3.97
N VAL A 4 -1.82 4.57 -2.90
CA VAL A 4 -1.47 3.85 -1.67
C VAL A 4 -2.31 2.57 -1.62
N SER A 5 -1.67 1.42 -1.44
CA SER A 5 -2.37 0.13 -1.39
C SER A 5 -2.26 -0.53 -0.02
N ASN A 6 -3.35 -1.22 0.38
CA ASN A 6 -3.35 -2.19 1.47
C ASN A 6 -2.93 -3.59 0.97
N THR A 7 -2.76 -4.54 1.88
CA THR A 7 -2.38 -5.94 1.64
C THR A 7 -3.37 -6.68 0.73
N GLY A 8 -4.68 -6.50 0.96
CA GLY A 8 -5.74 -7.21 0.24
C GLY A 8 -5.70 -7.05 -1.29
N PRO A 9 -5.71 -5.81 -1.83
CA PRO A 9 -5.61 -5.58 -3.27
C PRO A 9 -4.34 -6.17 -3.92
N LEU A 10 -3.19 -6.08 -3.25
CA LEU A 10 -1.91 -6.60 -3.76
C LEU A 10 -1.95 -8.12 -3.91
N ILE A 11 -2.44 -8.81 -2.89
CA ILE A 11 -2.62 -10.27 -2.92
C ILE A 11 -3.66 -10.65 -3.97
N GLY A 12 -4.79 -9.94 -4.03
CA GLY A 12 -5.85 -10.21 -4.99
C GLY A 12 -5.35 -10.13 -6.43
N LEU A 13 -4.62 -9.07 -6.77
CA LEU A 13 -4.04 -8.87 -8.10
C LEU A 13 -2.94 -9.89 -8.41
N ALA A 14 -2.06 -10.18 -7.46
CA ALA A 14 -1.00 -11.17 -7.66
C ALA A 14 -1.57 -12.59 -7.84
N LYS A 15 -2.67 -12.94 -7.14
CA LYS A 15 -3.35 -14.23 -7.32
C LYS A 15 -3.92 -14.45 -8.72
N ILE A 16 -4.19 -13.37 -9.46
CA ILE A 16 -4.67 -13.44 -10.85
C ILE A 16 -3.61 -13.03 -11.88
N ALA A 17 -2.35 -12.89 -11.46
CA ALA A 17 -1.23 -12.45 -12.30
C ALA A 17 -1.43 -11.08 -12.96
N GLN A 18 -2.03 -10.13 -12.24
CA GLN A 18 -2.33 -8.77 -12.71
C GLN A 18 -1.76 -7.68 -11.79
N ILE A 19 -0.72 -7.95 -10.97
CA ILE A 19 -0.16 -6.89 -10.09
C ILE A 19 0.39 -5.71 -10.90
N SER A 20 0.85 -5.97 -12.13
CA SER A 20 1.37 -4.98 -13.07
C SER A 20 0.33 -3.94 -13.50
N LEU A 21 -0.96 -4.20 -13.30
CA LEU A 21 -2.02 -3.21 -13.55
C LEU A 21 -1.78 -1.93 -12.73
N LEU A 22 -1.31 -2.05 -11.48
CA LEU A 22 -0.98 -0.91 -10.64
C LEU A 22 0.11 -0.02 -11.27
N LYS A 23 1.12 -0.64 -11.90
CA LYS A 23 2.19 0.05 -12.62
C LYS A 23 1.67 0.81 -13.85
N SER A 24 0.64 0.31 -14.52
CA SER A 24 0.03 1.02 -15.65
C SER A 24 -0.91 2.16 -15.26
N MET A 25 -1.43 2.14 -14.03
CA MET A 25 -2.40 3.13 -13.56
C MET A 25 -1.74 4.30 -12.81
N ALA A 26 -0.58 4.10 -12.19
CA ALA A 26 0.06 5.09 -11.34
C ALA A 26 1.55 5.25 -11.63
N GLU A 27 2.06 6.46 -11.41
CA GLU A 27 3.48 6.78 -11.43
C GLU A 27 4.19 6.25 -10.19
N GLU A 28 3.48 6.24 -9.05
CA GLU A 28 4.01 5.78 -7.77
C GLU A 28 2.99 4.88 -7.09
N VAL A 29 3.41 3.67 -6.72
CA VAL A 29 2.63 2.74 -5.90
C VAL A 29 3.31 2.62 -4.55
N LEU A 30 2.60 3.03 -3.51
CA LEU A 30 3.11 3.14 -2.16
C LEU A 30 2.41 2.15 -1.24
N ILE A 31 3.17 1.59 -0.29
CA ILE A 31 2.62 0.80 0.81
C ILE A 31 3.21 1.28 2.14
N PRO A 32 2.45 1.23 3.24
CA PRO A 32 2.99 1.50 4.56
C PRO A 32 3.81 0.31 5.11
N PRO A 33 4.60 0.51 6.18
CA PRO A 33 5.40 -0.54 6.79
C PRO A 33 4.60 -1.75 7.30
N ALA A 34 3.39 -1.54 7.85
CA ALA A 34 2.54 -2.65 8.30
C ALA A 34 2.17 -3.59 7.15
N VAL A 35 1.71 -3.03 6.02
CA VAL A 35 1.38 -3.80 4.80
C VAL A 35 2.60 -4.55 4.28
N HIS A 36 3.77 -3.91 4.25
CA HIS A 36 5.00 -4.60 3.84
C HIS A 36 5.31 -5.82 4.72
N ARG A 37 5.20 -5.69 6.05
CA ARG A 37 5.41 -6.82 6.98
C ARG A 37 4.39 -7.93 6.76
N GLU A 38 3.12 -7.59 6.54
CA GLU A 38 2.08 -8.58 6.26
C GLU A 38 2.34 -9.36 4.97
N LEU A 39 2.81 -8.68 3.91
CA LEU A 39 3.17 -9.33 2.65
C LEU A 39 4.33 -10.32 2.83
N LEU A 40 5.34 -9.97 3.63
CA LEU A 40 6.47 -10.87 3.93
C LEU A 40 6.06 -12.07 4.81
N GLY A 41 4.98 -11.94 5.58
CA GLY A 41 4.44 -13.01 6.41
C GLY A 41 3.53 -14.00 5.66
N LYS A 42 3.20 -13.73 4.38
CA LYS A 42 2.30 -14.57 3.59
C LYS A 42 3.05 -15.35 2.52
N PHE A 43 2.75 -16.64 2.47
CA PHE A 43 3.35 -17.59 1.54
C PHE A 43 2.28 -18.16 0.62
N GLY A 44 2.54 -18.17 -0.68
CA GLY A 44 1.66 -18.72 -1.69
C GLY A 44 2.22 -18.55 -3.12
N PRO A 45 1.52 -19.06 -4.14
CA PRO A 45 1.91 -18.88 -5.55
C PRO A 45 2.08 -17.40 -5.94
N GLU A 46 1.37 -16.50 -5.25
CA GLU A 46 1.44 -15.06 -5.46
C GLU A 46 2.72 -14.39 -4.91
N SER A 47 3.44 -15.04 -4.00
CA SER A 47 4.55 -14.43 -3.25
C SER A 47 5.67 -13.95 -4.16
N GLU A 48 6.03 -14.72 -5.18
CA GLU A 48 7.10 -14.32 -6.11
C GLU A 48 6.73 -13.07 -6.92
N GLU A 49 5.48 -12.95 -7.33
CA GLU A 49 5.00 -11.80 -8.10
C GLU A 49 4.96 -10.53 -7.24
N ILE A 50 4.53 -10.66 -5.97
CA ILE A 50 4.58 -9.59 -4.98
C ILE A 50 6.03 -9.17 -4.73
N GLU A 51 6.95 -10.12 -4.53
CA GLU A 51 8.37 -9.82 -4.33
C GLU A 51 8.99 -9.09 -5.54
N ARG A 52 8.65 -9.51 -6.76
CA ARG A 52 9.10 -8.82 -7.98
C ARG A 52 8.56 -7.38 -8.03
N ALA A 53 7.29 -7.18 -7.72
CA ALA A 53 6.68 -5.85 -7.69
C ALA A 53 7.31 -4.93 -6.63
N LEU A 54 7.61 -5.46 -5.43
CA LEU A 54 8.31 -4.76 -4.35
C LEU A 54 9.75 -4.35 -4.71
N ARG A 55 10.40 -5.05 -5.66
CA ARG A 55 11.73 -4.70 -6.16
C ARG A 55 11.71 -3.77 -7.37
N ASP A 56 10.56 -3.62 -8.03
CA ASP A 56 10.41 -2.90 -9.30
C ASP A 56 9.69 -1.56 -9.12
N PHE A 57 8.41 -1.57 -8.71
CA PHE A 57 7.56 -0.37 -8.77
C PHE A 57 6.75 -0.08 -7.51
N ILE A 58 6.70 -0.99 -6.54
CA ILE A 58 6.03 -0.77 -5.25
C ILE A 58 7.07 -0.34 -4.22
N SER A 59 6.88 0.84 -3.63
CA SER A 59 7.80 1.39 -2.63
C SER A 59 7.19 1.45 -1.23
N VAL A 60 7.97 1.09 -0.22
CA VAL A 60 7.57 1.24 1.18
C VAL A 60 7.79 2.68 1.62
N ARG A 61 6.76 3.32 2.19
CA ARG A 61 6.83 4.71 2.64
C ARG A 61 6.53 4.81 4.13
N GLN A 62 7.40 5.49 4.87
CA GLN A 62 7.19 5.78 6.29
C GLN A 62 6.06 6.79 6.48
N LEU A 63 5.32 6.64 7.58
CA LEU A 63 4.25 7.55 7.93
C LEU A 63 4.81 8.87 8.47
N LYS A 64 4.13 9.95 8.12
CA LYS A 64 4.25 11.23 8.83
C LYS A 64 3.28 11.23 10.03
N PRO A 65 3.51 12.07 11.05
CA PRO A 65 2.51 12.32 12.07
C PRO A 65 1.18 12.71 11.44
N LEU A 66 0.09 12.16 11.98
CA LEU A 66 -1.26 12.45 11.54
C LEU A 66 -1.84 13.56 12.40
N GLU A 67 -2.72 14.37 11.81
CA GLU A 67 -3.56 15.29 12.57
C GLU A 67 -4.49 14.50 13.50
N SER A 68 -4.78 15.04 14.68
CA SER A 68 -5.53 14.32 15.72
C SER A 68 -6.92 13.87 15.27
N GLU A 69 -7.58 14.66 14.42
CA GLU A 69 -8.88 14.31 13.83
C GLU A 69 -8.78 13.08 12.91
N VAL A 70 -7.68 12.96 12.17
CA VAL A 70 -7.41 11.80 11.32
C VAL A 70 -7.11 10.57 12.19
N GLU A 71 -6.32 10.72 13.26
CA GLU A 71 -6.06 9.60 14.18
C GLU A 71 -7.34 9.06 14.81
N VAL A 72 -8.23 9.95 15.26
CA VAL A 72 -9.53 9.56 15.83
C VAL A 72 -10.41 8.88 14.79
N ALA A 73 -10.43 9.37 13.55
CA ALA A 73 -11.24 8.77 12.48
C ALA A 73 -10.80 7.35 12.11
N LEU A 74 -9.54 6.98 12.38
CA LEU A 74 -8.96 5.68 12.02
C LEU A 74 -8.82 4.73 13.22
N VAL A 75 -9.37 5.08 14.39
CA VAL A 75 -9.15 4.35 15.66
C VAL A 75 -9.62 2.90 15.64
N ASP A 76 -10.70 2.61 14.91
CA ASP A 76 -11.33 1.28 14.86
C ASP A 76 -10.78 0.40 13.71
N LEU A 77 -9.82 0.89 12.93
CA LEU A 77 -9.24 0.16 11.81
C LEU A 77 -8.05 -0.70 12.25
N ASP A 78 -7.79 -1.76 11.48
CA ASP A 78 -6.59 -2.56 11.71
C ASP A 78 -5.30 -1.76 11.41
N GLU A 79 -4.14 -2.28 11.84
CA GLU A 79 -2.88 -1.57 11.68
C GLU A 79 -2.54 -1.27 10.21
N GLY A 80 -2.80 -2.20 9.30
CA GLY A 80 -2.53 -2.06 7.87
C GLY A 80 -3.44 -1.03 7.22
N GLU A 81 -4.74 -1.11 7.49
CA GLU A 81 -5.77 -0.19 7.02
C GLU A 81 -5.52 1.24 7.52
N ARG A 82 -5.32 1.40 8.83
CA ARG A 82 -5.01 2.69 9.45
C ARG A 82 -3.77 3.30 8.84
N GLN A 83 -2.71 2.53 8.67
CA GLN A 83 -1.48 3.06 8.09
C GLN A 83 -1.63 3.40 6.60
N ALA A 84 -2.39 2.62 5.83
CA ALA A 84 -2.61 2.90 4.42
C ALA A 84 -3.39 4.20 4.22
N ILE A 85 -4.47 4.40 4.98
CA ILE A 85 -5.26 5.64 4.91
C ILE A 85 -4.47 6.83 5.46
N GLY A 86 -3.80 6.67 6.60
CA GLY A 86 -2.97 7.73 7.17
C GLY A 86 -1.80 8.13 6.26
N LEU A 87 -1.18 7.17 5.58
CA LEU A 87 -0.18 7.49 4.57
C LEU A 87 -0.81 8.31 3.43
N ALA A 88 -1.95 7.86 2.90
CA ALA A 88 -2.63 8.55 1.81
C ALA A 88 -3.05 9.99 2.18
N SER A 89 -3.53 10.23 3.42
CA SER A 89 -3.96 11.55 3.87
C SER A 89 -2.82 12.56 4.01
N THR A 90 -1.57 12.11 4.06
CA THR A 90 -0.38 12.97 4.18
C THR A 90 0.38 13.17 2.87
N LEU A 91 -0.10 12.55 1.78
CA LEU A 91 0.43 12.78 0.45
C LEU A 91 -0.11 14.10 -0.09
N GLU A 92 0.79 14.92 -0.63
CA GLU A 92 0.39 16.10 -1.38
C GLU A 92 -0.41 15.66 -2.61
N LEU A 93 -1.65 16.12 -2.67
CA LEU A 93 -2.45 16.08 -3.89
C LEU A 93 -1.81 17.09 -4.84
N THR A 94 -1.00 16.61 -5.77
CA THR A 94 -0.58 17.44 -6.90
C THR A 94 -1.82 17.71 -7.74
N ALA A 95 -2.33 18.94 -7.66
CA ALA A 95 -3.31 19.43 -8.62
C ALA A 95 -2.57 19.63 -9.95
N ASP A 96 -2.86 18.78 -10.93
CA ASP A 96 -2.63 19.10 -12.34
C ASP A 96 -3.69 20.10 -12.82
#